data_AF-A0A4Y2J572-F1
#
_entry.id   AF-A0A4Y2J572-F1
#
_cell.length_a   1.000
_cell.length_b   1.000
_cell.length_c   1.000
_cell.angle_alpha   90.00
_cell.angle_beta   90.00
_cell.angle_gamma   90.00
#
_symmetry.space_group_name_H-M   'P 1'
#
loop_
_entity.id
_entity.type
_entity.pdbx_description
1 polymer ?
#
loop_
_entity_poly.entity_id
_entity_poly.type
_entity_poly.pdbx_seq_one_letter_code
_entity_poly.pdbx_strand_id
1 'polypeptide(L)'
;MAEYTNSENIFFLKLGRSKAEATSYFAATLNIAPHIRDNILLLHAFSGCDTTSALFRLGKKKFINVLNSTEMQQVVNIFHDENACPVDIDEEGHKVLIALYGESIVKKHWIL
;
A
#
# COMPACT_ATOMS: atom_id res chain seq x y z
N MET A 1 31.20 -12.54 -16.14
CA MET A 1 30.90 -12.16 -14.75
C MET A 1 29.91 -11.02 -14.82
N ALA A 2 28.63 -11.28 -14.54
CA ALA A 2 27.62 -10.23 -14.50
C ALA A 2 27.69 -9.58 -13.11
N GLU A 3 27.95 -8.28 -13.06
CA GLU A 3 27.79 -7.48 -11.84
C GLU A 3 26.31 -7.48 -11.45
N TYR A 4 25.98 -8.20 -10.39
CA TYR A 4 24.72 -8.02 -9.68
C TYR A 4 24.82 -6.71 -8.89
N THR A 5 24.47 -5.60 -9.52
CA THR A 5 24.35 -4.32 -8.84
C THR A 5 23.03 -4.30 -8.06
N ASN A 6 23.14 -4.67 -6.78
CA ASN A 6 22.21 -4.38 -5.69
C ASN A 6 20.71 -4.30 -6.09
N SER A 7 20.11 -5.47 -6.35
CA SER A 7 18.72 -5.64 -6.79
C SER A 7 17.68 -5.45 -5.68
N GLU A 8 18.00 -4.74 -4.59
CA GLU A 8 17.23 -4.86 -3.35
C GLU A 8 15.81 -4.28 -3.39
N ASN A 9 15.36 -3.57 -4.44
CA ASN A 9 14.00 -3.01 -4.45
C ASN A 9 13.38 -2.80 -5.85
N ILE A 10 13.28 -3.85 -6.66
CA ILE A 10 12.41 -3.83 -7.86
C ILE A 10 10.96 -3.95 -7.40
N PHE A 11 10.14 -2.93 -7.64
CA PHE A 11 8.72 -2.97 -7.25
C PHE A 11 7.81 -3.44 -8.39
N PHE A 12 8.10 -3.07 -9.64
CA PHE A 12 7.23 -3.42 -10.77
C PHE A 12 8.01 -3.60 -12.07
N LEU A 13 7.73 -4.71 -12.76
CA LEU A 13 8.09 -4.90 -14.16
C LEU A 13 6.88 -4.50 -15.02
N LYS A 14 6.98 -3.40 -15.74
CA LYS A 14 6.02 -3.08 -16.78
C LYS A 14 6.42 -3.83 -18.04
N LEU A 15 5.69 -4.90 -18.32
CA LEU A 15 5.81 -5.59 -19.60
C LEU A 15 5.53 -4.60 -20.72
N GLY A 16 6.43 -4.56 -21.70
CA GLY A 16 6.30 -3.68 -22.86
C GLY A 16 5.01 -3.98 -23.61
N ARG A 17 4.36 -2.92 -24.13
CA ARG A 17 3.20 -3.09 -25.01
C ARG A 17 3.71 -3.11 -26.47
N SER A 18 3.41 -4.18 -27.18
CA SER A 18 3.83 -4.36 -28.59
C SER A 18 5.36 -4.38 -28.76
N LYS A 19 5.95 -3.45 -29.53
CA LYS A 19 7.40 -3.38 -29.79
C LYS A 19 8.21 -2.66 -28.70
N ALA A 20 7.56 -2.14 -27.65
CA ALA A 20 8.28 -1.50 -26.56
C ALA A 20 8.98 -2.56 -25.71
N GLU A 21 10.22 -2.29 -25.30
CA GLU A 21 10.92 -3.15 -24.34
C GLU A 21 10.28 -3.05 -22.95
N ALA A 22 10.41 -4.12 -22.16
CA ALA A 22 9.95 -4.11 -20.78
C ALA A 22 10.73 -3.07 -19.96
N THR A 23 10.03 -2.33 -19.12
CA THR A 23 10.62 -1.30 -18.26
C THR A 23 10.52 -1.73 -16.80
N SER A 24 11.65 -1.72 -16.10
CA SER A 24 11.71 -1.99 -14.66
C SER A 24 11.58 -0.70 -13.87
N TYR A 25 10.75 -0.72 -12.82
CA TYR A 25 10.61 0.38 -11.86
C TYR A 25 11.17 -0.03 -10.50
N PHE A 26 12.03 0.84 -9.97
CA PHE A 26 12.69 0.66 -8.68
C PHE A 26 12.15 1.67 -7.67
N ALA A 27 12.22 1.35 -6.38
CA ALA A 27 11.84 2.31 -5.33
C ALA A 27 12.56 3.64 -5.48
N ALA A 28 13.87 3.56 -5.71
CA ALA A 28 14.75 4.71 -5.77
C ALA A 28 14.40 5.66 -6.92
N THR A 29 13.71 5.19 -7.96
CA THR A 29 13.34 6.01 -9.12
C THR A 29 11.91 6.57 -9.06
N LEU A 30 11.13 6.19 -8.05
CA LEU A 30 9.77 6.70 -7.85
C LEU A 30 9.79 8.05 -7.12
N ASN A 31 9.41 9.13 -7.82
CA ASN A 31 9.26 10.47 -7.23
C ASN A 31 7.93 10.62 -6.47
N ILE A 32 7.79 9.88 -5.37
CA ILE A 32 6.63 9.91 -4.45
C ILE A 32 7.12 10.00 -3.00
N ALA A 33 6.22 10.35 -2.08
CA ALA A 33 6.57 10.45 -0.67
C ALA A 33 7.09 9.10 -0.13
N PRO A 34 8.15 9.08 0.71
CA PRO A 34 8.76 7.85 1.20
C PRO A 34 7.77 6.86 1.82
N HIS A 35 6.88 7.33 2.68
CA HIS A 35 5.87 6.47 3.31
C HIS A 35 4.89 5.84 2.31
N ILE A 36 4.62 6.48 1.17
CA ILE A 36 3.78 5.89 0.11
C ILE A 36 4.57 4.85 -0.67
N ARG A 37 5.85 5.11 -0.93
CA ARG A 37 6.75 4.17 -1.62
C ARG A 37 6.93 2.90 -0.80
N ASP A 38 7.20 3.05 0.49
CA ASP A 38 7.48 1.93 1.39
C ASP A 38 6.20 1.09 1.62
N ASN A 39 5.01 1.67 1.41
CA ASN A 39 3.70 1.00 1.51
C ASN A 39 3.06 0.68 0.14
N ILE A 40 3.82 0.63 -0.96
CA ILE A 40 3.23 0.48 -2.30
C ILE A 40 2.51 -0.86 -2.50
N LEU A 41 3.00 -1.94 -1.88
CA LEU A 41 2.35 -3.27 -1.92
C LEU A 41 1.04 -3.29 -1.14
N LEU A 42 1.01 -2.65 0.03
CA LEU A 42 -0.21 -2.46 0.82
C LEU A 42 -1.26 -1.67 0.02
N LEU A 43 -0.83 -0.57 -0.60
CA LEU A 43 -1.69 0.22 -1.48
C LEU A 43 -2.23 -0.63 -2.63
N HIS A 44 -1.41 -1.49 -3.22
CA HIS A 44 -1.85 -2.41 -4.28
C HIS A 44 -2.89 -3.42 -3.79
N ALA A 45 -2.66 -4.04 -2.62
CA ALA A 45 -3.54 -5.03 -2.04
C ALA A 45 -4.96 -4.49 -1.76
N PHE A 46 -5.06 -3.28 -1.21
CA PHE A 46 -6.35 -2.69 -0.86
C PHE A 46 -7.03 -1.92 -2.00
N SER A 47 -6.26 -1.23 -2.85
CA SER A 47 -6.83 -0.40 -3.93
C SER A 47 -7.02 -1.17 -5.24
N GLY A 48 -6.43 -2.36 -5.35
CA GLY A 48 -6.48 -3.21 -6.53
C GLY A 48 -5.63 -2.70 -7.70
N CYS A 49 -5.43 -3.57 -8.68
CA CYS A 49 -4.87 -3.22 -9.98
C CYS A 49 -5.97 -2.97 -11.03
N ASP A 50 -5.60 -2.61 -12.25
CA ASP A 50 -6.59 -2.32 -13.30
C ASP A 50 -7.42 -3.55 -13.73
N THR A 51 -6.96 -4.76 -13.42
CA THR A 51 -7.65 -6.03 -13.70
C THR A 51 -8.32 -6.67 -12.48
N THR A 52 -8.15 -6.11 -11.29
CA THR A 52 -8.71 -6.64 -10.04
C THR A 52 -9.80 -5.71 -9.53
N SER A 53 -10.90 -6.27 -9.03
CA SER A 53 -11.96 -5.50 -8.39
C SER A 53 -11.41 -4.71 -7.20
N ALA A 54 -11.53 -3.38 -7.26
CA ALA A 54 -11.24 -2.51 -6.13
C ALA A 54 -12.39 -2.52 -5.11
N LEU A 55 -12.11 -2.07 -3.89
CA LEU A 55 -13.17 -1.84 -2.89
C LEU A 55 -14.26 -0.89 -3.44
N PHE A 56 -15.52 -1.22 -3.15
CA PHE A 56 -16.67 -0.57 -3.74
C PHE A 56 -16.67 0.95 -3.51
N ARG A 57 -16.78 1.73 -4.59
CA ARG A 57 -16.80 3.21 -4.59
C ARG A 57 -15.52 3.87 -4.02
N LEU A 58 -14.41 3.14 -3.90
CA LEU A 58 -13.14 3.69 -3.45
C LEU A 58 -12.16 3.82 -4.62
N GLY A 59 -11.68 5.04 -4.86
CA GLY A 59 -10.62 5.30 -5.85
C GLY A 59 -9.23 5.24 -5.22
N LYS A 60 -8.20 4.90 -6.02
CA LYS A 60 -6.79 4.82 -5.58
C LYS A 60 -6.31 6.08 -4.83
N LYS A 61 -6.74 7.28 -5.28
CA LYS A 61 -6.42 8.56 -4.62
C LYS A 61 -6.91 8.63 -3.17
N LYS A 62 -8.05 8.00 -2.85
CA LYS A 62 -8.57 8.00 -1.48
C LYS A 62 -7.65 7.23 -0.53
N PHE A 63 -7.10 6.11 -0.99
CA PHE A 63 -6.14 5.32 -0.22
C PHE A 63 -4.85 6.11 0.04
N ILE A 64 -4.29 6.78 -0.99
CA ILE A 64 -3.12 7.66 -0.84
C ILE A 64 -3.39 8.76 0.19
N ASN A 65 -4.56 9.39 0.14
CA ASN A 65 -4.92 10.43 1.11
C ASN A 65 -5.02 9.90 2.55
N VAL A 66 -5.56 8.68 2.73
CA VAL A 66 -5.63 8.03 4.04
C VAL A 66 -4.24 7.70 4.58
N LEU A 67 -3.34 7.17 3.74
CA LEU A 67 -1.94 6.89 4.11
C LEU A 67 -1.11 8.15 4.43
N ASN A 68 -1.55 9.34 4.02
CA ASN A 68 -0.86 10.58 4.34
C ASN A 68 -1.04 11.01 5.80
N SER A 69 -1.93 10.38 6.58
CA SER A 69 -2.06 10.69 8.01
C SER A 69 -1.00 9.94 8.82
N THR A 70 -0.40 10.62 9.81
CA THR A 70 0.59 10.01 10.72
C THR A 70 0.00 8.84 11.50
N GLU A 71 -1.28 8.93 11.88
CA GLU A 71 -2.01 7.85 12.55
C GLU A 71 -2.09 6.60 11.66
N MET A 72 -2.43 6.77 10.37
CA MET A 72 -2.49 5.64 9.45
C MET A 72 -1.10 5.07 9.17
N GLN A 73 -0.06 5.90 9.13
CA GLN A 73 1.32 5.42 9.02
C GLN A 73 1.70 4.49 10.18
N GLN A 74 1.18 4.71 11.39
CA GLN A 74 1.39 3.82 12.53
C GLN A 74 0.60 2.52 12.39
N VAL A 75 -0.69 2.62 12.02
CA VAL A 75 -1.57 1.46 11.78
C VAL A 75 -0.94 0.50 10.77
N VAL A 76 -0.38 1.02 9.68
CA VAL A 76 0.14 0.17 8.60
C VAL A 76 1.50 -0.47 8.91
N ASN A 77 2.16 -0.09 10.00
CA ASN A 77 3.44 -0.70 10.38
C ASN A 77 3.31 -2.19 10.70
N ILE A 78 2.14 -2.65 11.16
CA ILE A 78 1.94 -4.07 11.46
C ILE A 78 2.11 -4.95 10.22
N PHE A 79 1.81 -4.44 9.02
CA PHE A 79 1.95 -5.20 7.78
C PHE A 79 3.41 -5.39 7.36
N HIS A 80 4.35 -4.70 8.02
CA HIS A 80 5.79 -4.85 7.82
C HIS A 80 6.46 -5.67 8.92
N ASP A 81 5.74 -6.00 10.00
CA ASP A 81 6.29 -6.80 11.09
C ASP A 81 6.17 -8.29 10.75
N GLU A 82 7.31 -8.93 10.52
CA GLU A 82 7.41 -10.36 10.23
C GLU A 82 6.93 -11.26 11.40
N ASN A 83 6.86 -10.70 12.61
CA ASN A 83 6.40 -11.39 13.81
C ASN A 83 4.94 -11.07 14.16
N ALA A 84 4.26 -10.23 13.37
CA ALA A 84 2.87 -9.87 13.60
C ALA A 84 1.98 -11.12 13.59
N CYS A 85 1.16 -11.27 14.62
CA CYS A 85 0.21 -12.38 14.65
C CYS A 85 -1.03 -12.05 13.79
N PRO A 86 -1.76 -13.06 13.31
CA PRO A 86 -2.94 -12.82 12.47
C PRO A 86 -4.03 -11.94 13.12
N VAL A 87 -4.11 -11.94 14.46
CA VAL A 87 -5.07 -11.12 15.21
C VAL A 87 -4.72 -9.64 15.09
N ASP A 88 -3.46 -9.28 15.30
CA ASP A 88 -3.01 -7.88 15.19
C ASP A 88 -3.19 -7.35 13.76
N ILE A 89 -2.88 -8.19 12.76
CA ILE A 89 -3.07 -7.87 11.34
C ILE A 89 -4.56 -7.62 11.03
N ASP A 90 -5.46 -8.44 11.56
CA ASP A 90 -6.91 -8.28 11.40
C ASP A 90 -7.41 -7.00 12.07
N GLU A 91 -6.99 -6.72 13.30
CA GLU A 91 -7.39 -5.52 14.05
C GLU A 91 -6.96 -4.23 13.34
N GLU A 92 -5.70 -4.13 12.90
CA GLU A 92 -5.22 -2.96 12.16
C GLU A 92 -5.80 -2.89 10.73
N GLY A 93 -6.00 -4.04 10.07
CA GLY A 93 -6.68 -4.13 8.78
C GLY A 93 -8.10 -3.57 8.81
N HIS A 94 -8.84 -3.84 9.89
CA HIS A 94 -10.14 -3.22 10.14
C HIS A 94 -10.04 -1.70 10.25
N LYS A 95 -9.03 -1.15 10.94
CA LYS A 95 -8.83 0.30 11.04
C LYS A 95 -8.57 0.94 9.67
N VAL A 96 -7.79 0.28 8.81
CA VAL A 96 -7.57 0.73 7.42
C VAL A 96 -8.91 0.80 6.67
N LEU A 97 -9.74 -0.25 6.74
CA LEU A 97 -11.05 -0.27 6.07
C LEU A 97 -11.99 0.83 6.59
N ILE A 98 -12.06 1.02 7.91
CA ILE A 98 -12.88 2.07 8.55
C ILE A 98 -12.48 3.46 8.03
N ALA A 99 -11.17 3.76 8.02
CA ALA A 99 -10.65 5.04 7.55
C ALA A 99 -10.95 5.27 6.06
N LEU A 100 -10.90 4.22 5.25
CA LEU A 100 -11.20 4.30 3.81
C LEU A 100 -12.66 4.62 3.51
N TYR A 101 -13.61 4.13 4.31
CA TYR A 101 -15.03 4.46 4.11
C TYR A 101 -15.43 5.81 4.74
N GLY A 102 -14.52 6.46 5.47
CA GLY A 102 -14.71 7.82 5.97
C GLY A 102 -15.24 7.88 7.40
N GLU A 103 -15.10 6.81 8.18
CA GLU A 103 -15.24 6.91 9.63
C GLU A 103 -13.93 7.46 10.22
N SER A 104 -14.04 8.49 11.06
CA SER A 104 -12.94 9.01 11.84
C SER A 104 -12.64 8.04 12.98
N ILE A 105 -11.38 7.61 13.13
CA ILE A 105 -10.91 6.83 14.28
C ILE A 105 -11.17 7.59 15.61
N VAL A 106 -11.36 8.91 15.51
CA VAL A 106 -11.66 9.84 16.61
C VAL A 106 -13.15 9.82 17.04
N LYS A 107 -14.04 9.09 16.35
CA LYS A 107 -15.46 8.99 16.72
C LYS A 107 -15.91 7.54 16.85
N LYS A 108 -15.63 6.93 18.00
CA LYS A 108 -16.55 6.04 18.73
C LYS A 108 -15.97 5.71 20.11
N HIS A 109 -16.44 6.48 21.10
CA HIS A 109 -16.69 5.91 22.42
C HIS A 109 -17.65 4.74 22.20
N TRP A 110 -17.22 3.55 22.57
CA TRP A 110 -17.89 2.28 22.32
C TRP A 110 -19.26 2.27 23.03
N ILE A 111 -20.34 2.38 22.27
CA ILE A 111 -21.67 1.98 22.72
C ILE A 111 -22.16 0.93 21.71
N LEU A 112 -21.91 -0.33 22.07
CA LEU A 112 -22.84 -1.43 21.89
C LEU A 112 -23.30 -1.86 23.28
#